data_AF-A0A2N0I0J2-F1
#
_entry.id   AF-A0A2N0I0J2-F1
#
_cell.length_a   1.000
_cell.length_b   1.000
_cell.length_c   1.000
_cell.angle_alpha   90.00
_cell.angle_beta   90.00
_cell.angle_gamma   90.00
#
_symmetry.space_group_name_H-M   'P 1'
#
loop_
_entity.id
_entity.type
_entity.pdbx_description
1 polymer ?
#
loop_
_entity_poly.entity_id
_entity_poly.type
_entity_poly.pdbx_seq_one_letter_code
_entity_poly.pdbx_strand_id
1 'polypeptide(L)'
;MKTIRRIITILVTMLCINFPFAQASTISYTTTYLGGVQWRYDYLFHNSKPTPLQEFTIFFNDGMYENLTSVGKVANWDVLTIQPDGALPAAGFYDGLALGGGMALMNSMGGDSPLRLTISQVER
;
A
#
# COMPACT_ATOMS: atom_id res chain seq x y z
N MET A 1 -33.05 39.31 15.71
CA MET A 1 -32.35 38.18 16.36
C MET A 1 -32.60 36.81 15.69
N LYS A 2 -33.85 36.43 15.36
CA LYS A 2 -34.16 35.11 14.73
C LYS A 2 -33.54 34.91 13.33
N THR A 3 -33.45 35.97 12.53
CA THR A 3 -32.86 35.96 11.17
C THR A 3 -31.34 35.81 11.18
N ILE A 4 -30.63 36.52 12.07
CA ILE A 4 -29.17 36.39 12.22
C ILE A 4 -28.77 34.97 12.67
N ARG A 5 -29.51 34.38 13.62
CA ARG A 5 -29.25 33.01 14.08
C ARG A 5 -29.39 31.98 12.95
N ARG A 6 -30.38 32.15 12.06
CA ARG A 6 -30.58 31.28 10.88
C ARG A 6 -29.44 31.41 9.86
N ILE A 7 -28.97 32.64 9.60
CA ILE A 7 -27.84 32.88 8.69
C ILE A 7 -26.58 32.21 9.22
N ILE A 8 -26.28 32.36 10.51
CA ILE A 8 -25.12 31.71 11.14
C ILE A 8 -25.22 30.18 11.02
N THR A 9 -26.40 29.59 11.28
CA THR A 9 -26.58 28.13 11.14
C THR A 9 -26.34 27.66 9.70
N ILE A 10 -26.83 28.39 8.70
CA ILE A 10 -26.61 28.02 7.28
C ILE A 10 -25.13 28.15 6.92
N LEU A 11 -24.47 29.22 7.35
CA LEU A 11 -23.06 29.46 7.05
C LEU A 11 -22.17 28.36 7.67
N VAL A 12 -22.44 27.97 8.92
CA VAL A 12 -21.73 26.87 9.61
C VAL A 12 -21.98 25.55 8.90
N THR A 13 -23.22 25.27 8.47
CA THR A 13 -23.55 24.01 7.78
C THR A 13 -22.85 23.92 6.41
N MET A 14 -22.82 25.02 5.63
CA MET A 14 -22.10 25.05 4.36
C MET A 14 -20.58 24.92 4.52
N LEU A 15 -20.03 25.47 5.60
CA LEU A 15 -18.60 25.33 5.91
C LEU A 15 -18.25 23.87 6.27
N CYS A 16 -19.12 23.17 7.01
CA CYS A 16 -18.91 21.77 7.39
C CYS A 16 -19.06 20.77 6.22
N ILE A 17 -19.78 21.10 5.15
CA ILE A 17 -19.95 20.20 3.98
C ILE A 17 -18.71 20.22 3.06
N ASN A 18 -17.85 21.25 3.17
CA ASN A 18 -16.65 21.39 2.34
C ASN A 18 -15.41 20.69 2.91
N PHE A 19 -15.54 19.78 3.87
CA PHE A 19 -14.40 18.98 4.31
C PHE A 19 -13.95 18.06 3.18
N PRO A 20 -12.69 18.13 2.73
CA PRO A 20 -12.18 17.19 1.75
C PRO A 20 -12.23 15.78 2.38
N PHE A 21 -12.93 14.86 1.72
CA PHE A 21 -12.82 13.44 2.05
C PHE A 21 -11.36 13.04 1.90
N ALA A 22 -10.73 12.58 2.99
CA ALA A 22 -9.36 12.08 2.93
C ALA A 22 -9.28 10.95 1.89
N GLN A 23 -8.58 11.19 0.77
CA GLN A 23 -8.32 10.19 -0.25
C GLN A 23 -6.93 9.60 0.02
N ALA A 24 -6.87 8.31 0.30
CA ALA A 24 -5.63 7.58 0.53
C ALA A 24 -5.65 6.27 -0.24
N SER A 25 -4.62 6.07 -1.07
CA SER A 25 -4.36 4.74 -1.61
C SER A 25 -4.00 3.84 -0.43
N THR A 26 -4.57 2.64 -0.40
CA THR A 26 -4.38 1.69 0.70
C THR A 26 -3.65 0.46 0.20
N ILE A 27 -2.87 -0.13 1.10
CA ILE A 27 -2.23 -1.42 0.90
C ILE A 27 -2.74 -2.32 2.03
N SER A 28 -3.37 -3.42 1.65
CA SER A 28 -3.79 -4.47 2.56
C SER A 28 -3.04 -5.74 2.22
N TYR A 29 -2.99 -6.71 3.13
CA TYR A 29 -2.35 -7.98 2.87
C TYR A 29 -3.02 -9.11 3.64
N THR A 30 -2.87 -10.32 3.12
CA THR A 30 -3.15 -11.56 3.85
C THR A 30 -1.85 -12.36 4.01
N THR A 31 -1.71 -13.03 5.14
CA THR A 31 -0.55 -13.88 5.41
C THR A 31 -0.92 -15.36 5.34
N THR A 32 -0.06 -16.17 4.74
CA THR A 32 -0.13 -17.63 4.77
C THR A 32 1.14 -18.18 5.40
N TYR A 33 1.02 -18.97 6.46
CA TYR A 33 2.15 -19.70 7.02
C TYR A 33 2.59 -20.81 6.06
N LEU A 34 3.89 -20.88 5.75
CA LEU A 34 4.44 -21.89 4.85
C LEU A 34 5.26 -22.97 5.57
N GLY A 35 5.59 -22.77 6.84
CA GLY A 35 6.40 -23.69 7.65
C GLY A 35 7.69 -23.06 8.15
N GLY A 36 8.19 -23.53 9.30
CA GLY A 36 9.36 -22.96 9.98
C GLY A 36 9.17 -21.46 10.22
N VAL A 37 10.09 -20.67 9.67
CA VAL A 37 10.08 -19.19 9.72
C VAL A 37 9.47 -18.53 8.48
N GLN A 38 8.94 -19.31 7.53
CA GLN A 38 8.50 -18.81 6.23
C GLN A 38 7.02 -18.42 6.23
N TRP A 39 6.77 -17.25 5.68
CA TRP A 39 5.45 -16.66 5.49
C TRP A 39 5.29 -16.15 4.06
N ARG A 40 4.08 -16.26 3.53
CA ARG A 40 3.68 -15.63 2.28
C ARG A 40 2.78 -14.44 2.57
N TYR A 41 3.06 -13.31 1.94
CA TYR A 41 2.25 -12.12 1.95
C TYR A 41 1.62 -11.94 0.57
N ASP A 42 0.30 -11.84 0.54
CA ASP A 42 -0.49 -11.55 -0.63
C ASP A 42 -1.04 -10.12 -0.50
N TYR A 43 -0.43 -9.16 -1.21
CA TYR A 43 -0.75 -7.74 -1.09
C TYR A 43 -1.86 -7.31 -2.06
N LEU A 44 -2.80 -6.52 -1.56
CA LEU A 44 -3.87 -5.86 -2.31
C LEU A 44 -3.74 -4.34 -2.17
N PHE A 45 -3.48 -3.69 -3.30
CA PHE A 45 -3.40 -2.25 -3.45
C PHE A 45 -4.74 -1.72 -3.93
N HIS A 46 -5.20 -0.60 -3.36
CA HIS A 46 -6.40 0.10 -3.78
C HIS A 46 -6.11 1.58 -3.94
N ASN A 47 -6.38 2.16 -5.10
CA ASN A 47 -6.18 3.58 -5.34
C ASN A 47 -7.48 4.38 -5.23
N SER A 48 -7.65 5.14 -4.16
CA SER A 48 -8.76 6.10 -4.03
C SER A 48 -8.40 7.52 -4.49
N LYS A 49 -7.17 7.77 -4.93
CA LYS A 49 -6.73 9.11 -5.33
C LYS A 49 -7.15 9.42 -6.78
N PRO A 50 -7.46 10.69 -7.10
CA PRO A 50 -7.76 11.12 -8.48
C PRO A 50 -6.60 10.92 -9.46
N THR A 51 -5.36 10.92 -8.96
CA THR A 51 -4.16 10.64 -9.74
C THR A 51 -3.86 9.15 -9.79
N PRO A 52 -3.39 8.60 -10.92
CA PRO A 52 -2.98 7.21 -10.99
C PRO A 52 -1.86 6.90 -9.98
N LEU A 53 -1.92 5.71 -9.37
CA LEU A 53 -0.83 5.18 -8.57
C LEU A 53 0.21 4.59 -9.54
N GLN A 54 1.39 5.21 -9.58
CA GLN A 54 2.46 4.84 -10.50
C GLN A 54 3.54 3.97 -9.86
N GLU A 55 3.70 4.06 -8.54
CA GLU A 55 4.80 3.41 -7.84
C GLU A 55 4.39 3.12 -6.40
N PHE A 56 4.99 2.08 -5.82
CA PHE A 56 4.93 1.81 -4.39
C PHE A 56 6.22 1.15 -3.92
N THR A 57 6.56 1.35 -2.65
CA THR A 57 7.66 0.65 -1.98
C THR A 57 7.19 0.15 -0.63
N ILE A 58 7.45 -1.12 -0.32
CA ILE A 58 7.23 -1.72 0.99
C ILE A 58 8.60 -2.03 1.60
N PHE A 59 8.90 -1.43 2.75
CA PHE A 59 10.18 -1.63 3.44
C PHE A 59 10.10 -2.78 4.45
N PHE A 60 11.20 -3.51 4.56
CA PHE A 60 11.38 -4.63 5.49
C PHE A 60 12.61 -4.36 6.34
N ASN A 61 12.38 -4.17 7.64
CA ASN A 61 13.46 -3.85 8.58
C ASN A 61 14.53 -4.93 8.60
N ASP A 62 15.78 -4.49 8.70
CA ASP A 62 16.92 -5.36 8.94
C ASP A 62 16.77 -6.09 10.27
N GLY A 63 17.26 -7.33 10.32
CA GLY A 63 17.21 -8.19 11.51
C GLY A 63 15.81 -8.65 11.94
N MET A 64 14.77 -8.40 11.13
CA MET A 64 13.40 -8.90 11.33
C MET A 64 12.93 -9.79 10.16
N TYR A 65 13.46 -9.52 8.96
CA TYR A 65 13.08 -10.22 7.74
C TYR A 65 14.32 -10.59 6.93
N GLU A 66 14.23 -11.71 6.21
CA GLU A 66 15.26 -12.17 5.28
C GLU A 66 14.63 -13.05 4.18
N ASN A 67 15.43 -13.39 3.17
CA ASN A 67 15.03 -14.28 2.07
C ASN A 67 13.77 -13.81 1.33
N LEU A 68 13.61 -12.49 1.14
CA LEU A 68 12.50 -11.91 0.40
C LEU A 68 12.51 -12.44 -1.04
N THR A 69 11.42 -13.07 -1.46
CA THR A 69 11.29 -13.66 -2.79
C THR A 69 9.96 -13.25 -3.39
N SER A 70 9.98 -12.48 -4.48
CA SER A 70 8.73 -12.17 -5.18
C SER A 70 8.21 -13.40 -5.91
N VAL A 71 6.96 -13.75 -5.67
CA VAL A 71 6.29 -14.94 -6.22
C VAL A 71 5.02 -14.53 -6.94
N GLY A 72 5.13 -13.64 -7.92
CA GLY A 72 3.99 -13.16 -8.68
C GLY A 72 4.42 -12.12 -9.71
N LYS A 73 3.60 -11.95 -10.73
CA LYS A 73 3.77 -10.89 -11.71
C LYS A 73 2.41 -10.23 -11.92
N VAL A 74 2.40 -8.90 -11.92
CA VAL A 74 1.25 -8.16 -12.42
C VAL A 74 1.60 -7.56 -13.78
N ALA A 75 0.66 -7.67 -14.72
CA ALA A 75 0.84 -7.10 -16.05
C ALA A 75 1.05 -5.58 -15.97
N ASN A 76 1.99 -5.05 -16.75
CA ASN A 76 2.34 -3.63 -16.82
C ASN A 76 2.94 -3.04 -15.52
N TRP A 77 3.45 -3.87 -14.63
CA TRP A 77 4.26 -3.45 -13.49
C TRP A 77 5.61 -4.16 -13.53
N ASP A 78 6.67 -3.40 -13.33
CA ASP A 78 8.00 -3.92 -13.03
C ASP A 78 8.18 -3.96 -11.51
N VAL A 79 8.82 -5.02 -11.03
CA VAL A 79 8.91 -5.30 -9.60
C VAL A 79 10.35 -5.59 -9.25
N LEU A 80 10.88 -4.83 -8.28
CA LEU A 80 12.21 -4.99 -7.74
C LEU A 80 12.13 -5.44 -6.28
N THR A 81 12.87 -6.50 -5.95
CA THR A 81 12.97 -7.00 -4.56
C THR A 81 14.42 -6.97 -4.13
N ILE A 82 14.72 -6.22 -3.07
CA ILE A 82 16.05 -6.10 -2.47
C ILE A 82 16.01 -6.63 -1.03
N GLN A 83 17.02 -7.42 -0.65
CA GLN A 83 17.14 -7.97 0.70
C GLN A 83 17.52 -6.86 1.70
N PRO A 84 17.06 -6.96 2.96
CA PRO A 84 17.66 -6.23 4.06
C PRO A 84 19.14 -6.59 4.19
N ASP A 85 19.96 -5.57 4.44
CA ASP A 85 21.40 -5.72 4.67
C ASP A 85 21.69 -5.44 6.14
N GLY A 86 22.06 -6.48 6.89
CA GLY A 86 22.43 -6.36 8.30
C GLY A 86 23.87 -5.90 8.51
N ALA A 87 24.75 -5.99 7.51
CA ALA A 87 26.13 -5.50 7.58
C ALA A 87 26.19 -3.99 7.32
N LEU A 88 25.31 -3.49 6.46
CA LEU A 88 25.06 -2.08 6.22
C LEU A 88 23.60 -1.80 6.59
N PRO A 89 23.27 -1.50 7.87
CA PRO A 89 21.92 -1.56 8.44
C PRO A 89 20.90 -0.76 7.61
N ALA A 90 20.34 -1.44 6.62
CA ALA A 90 19.51 -0.90 5.58
C ALA A 90 18.35 -1.86 5.36
N ALA A 91 17.14 -1.30 5.36
CA ALA A 91 15.94 -2.05 5.09
C ALA A 91 15.98 -2.63 3.68
N GLY A 92 15.47 -3.85 3.56
CA GLY A 92 15.12 -4.40 2.27
C GLY A 92 13.85 -3.73 1.76
N PHE A 93 13.53 -3.93 0.49
CA PHE A 93 12.30 -3.40 -0.06
C PHE A 93 11.73 -4.25 -1.17
N TYR A 94 10.40 -4.19 -1.26
CA TYR A 94 9.61 -4.67 -2.37
C TYR A 94 9.00 -3.47 -3.06
N ASP A 95 9.51 -3.18 -4.25
CA ASP A 95 9.19 -1.99 -5.03
C ASP A 95 8.48 -2.37 -6.31
N GLY A 96 7.47 -1.59 -6.69
CA GLY A 96 6.74 -1.80 -7.93
C GLY A 96 6.54 -0.50 -8.68
N LEU A 97 6.93 -0.48 -9.94
CA LEU A 97 6.80 0.63 -10.86
C LEU A 97 5.88 0.28 -12.02
N ALA A 98 4.89 1.10 -12.30
CA ALA A 98 4.03 0.95 -13.46
C ALA A 98 4.79 1.27 -14.75
N LEU A 99 4.71 0.37 -15.73
CA LEU A 99 5.31 0.52 -17.06
C LEU A 99 4.44 1.34 -18.03
N GLY A 100 3.43 2.05 -17.51
CA GLY A 100 2.42 2.75 -18.31
C GLY A 100 1.62 3.76 -17.48
N GLY A 101 0.30 3.80 -17.69
CA GLY A 101 -0.58 4.80 -17.07
C GLY A 101 -0.86 4.62 -15.57
N GLY A 102 -0.29 3.60 -14.92
CA GLY A 102 -0.52 3.30 -13.50
C GLY A 102 -1.91 2.74 -13.20
N MET A 103 -2.23 2.66 -11.91
CA MET A 103 -3.55 2.23 -11.43
C MET A 103 -4.48 3.44 -11.28
N ALA A 104 -5.56 3.46 -12.08
CA ALA A 104 -6.55 4.53 -12.08
C ALA A 104 -7.33 4.65 -10.76
N LEU A 105 -8.07 5.75 -10.62
CA LEU A 105 -8.97 6.01 -9.50
C LEU A 105 -10.00 4.87 -9.33
N MET A 106 -10.20 4.46 -8.08
CA MET A 106 -11.10 3.39 -7.63
C MET A 106 -10.78 1.99 -8.15
N ASN A 107 -9.59 1.77 -8.72
CA ASN A 107 -9.13 0.44 -9.09
C ASN A 107 -8.36 -0.23 -7.95
N SER A 108 -8.25 -1.55 -8.03
CA SER A 108 -7.45 -2.37 -7.12
C SER A 108 -6.60 -3.39 -7.88
N MET A 109 -5.48 -3.79 -7.29
CA MET A 109 -4.53 -4.77 -7.82
C MET A 109 -4.06 -5.69 -6.70
N GLY A 110 -4.09 -7.00 -6.90
CA GLY A 110 -3.49 -7.94 -5.95
C GLY A 110 -4.40 -9.00 -5.33
N GLY A 111 -5.54 -9.32 -5.95
CA GLY A 111 -6.43 -10.43 -5.57
C GLY A 111 -6.03 -11.76 -6.22
N ASP A 112 -6.72 -12.15 -7.30
CA ASP A 112 -6.52 -13.43 -8.02
C ASP A 112 -5.16 -13.54 -8.75
N SER A 113 -4.41 -12.44 -8.85
CA SER A 113 -3.02 -12.38 -9.31
C SER A 113 -2.24 -11.45 -8.38
N PRO A 114 -1.97 -11.90 -7.14
CA PRO A 114 -1.46 -11.04 -6.09
C PRO A 114 -0.02 -10.61 -6.40
N LEU A 115 0.30 -9.36 -6.06
CA LEU A 115 1.68 -9.02 -5.77
C LEU A 115 2.03 -9.78 -4.50
N ARG A 116 2.80 -10.85 -4.69
CA ARG A 116 3.01 -11.89 -3.69
C ARG A 116 4.49 -11.94 -3.35
N LEU A 117 4.76 -11.99 -2.07
CA LEU A 117 6.11 -12.01 -1.52
C LEU A 117 6.20 -13.15 -0.51
N THR A 118 7.12 -14.07 -0.71
CA THR A 118 7.53 -15.02 0.32
C THR A 118 8.67 -14.40 1.10
N ILE A 119 8.62 -14.51 2.42
CA ILE A 119 9.54 -13.88 3.36
C ILE A 119 9.85 -14.89 4.46
N SER A 120 11.08 -14.90 4.96
CA SER A 120 11.41 -15.56 6.21
C SER A 120 11.44 -14.51 7.32
N GLN A 121 10.71 -14.73 8.41
CA GLN A 121 10.77 -13.89 9.60
C GLN A 121 11.87 -14.39 10.53
N VAL A 122 12.75 -13.49 10.98
CA VAL A 122 13.78 -13.87 11.93
C VAL A 122 13.13 -14.04 13.31
N GLU A 123 12.95 -15.28 13.76
CA GLU A 123 12.60 -15.56 15.16
C GLU A 123 13.78 -15.15 16.05
N ARG A 124 13.53 -14.30 17.06
CA ARG A 124 14.48 -14.02 18.15
C ARG A 124 14.03 -14.72 19.42
#